data_AF-A0A1Y4HSI3-F1
#
_entry.id   AF-A0A1Y4HSI3-F1
#
_cell.length_a   1.000
_cell.length_b   1.000
_cell.length_c   1.000
_cell.angle_alpha   90.00
_cell.angle_beta   90.00
_cell.angle_gamma   90.00
#
_symmetry.space_group_name_H-M   'P 1'
#
loop_
_entity.id
_entity.type
_entity.pdbx_description
1 polymer ?
#
loop_
_entity_poly.entity_id
_entity_poly.type
_entity_poly.pdbx_seq_one_letter_code
_entity_poly.pdbx_strand_id
1 'polypeptide(L)'
;MSVNVEDRDESKVEYLEVARQISKRTAQMVSNGPRKYLTTYGDHLMRCSLNMFTHVDIANSIYVTCQVDYEARRKHLLEARGMCFSIESTAKLYTDLITAAGTVGRDKAYGRLADIARLCHKERGLIKGVLDSDKKRYNANKATAR
;
A
#
# COMPACT_ATOMS: atom_id res chain seq x y z
N MET A 1 3.43 22.51 22.04
CA MET A 1 2.37 21.53 22.38
C MET A 1 2.74 20.20 21.75
N SER A 2 3.46 19.34 22.46
CA SER A 2 3.77 17.97 22.01
C SER A 2 2.71 17.03 22.55
N VAL A 3 1.94 16.40 21.67
CA VAL A 3 0.92 15.42 22.04
C VAL A 3 1.61 14.11 22.43
N ASN A 4 1.16 13.47 23.51
CA ASN A 4 1.65 12.18 23.99
C ASN A 4 1.55 11.13 22.87
N VAL A 5 2.52 10.21 22.79
CA VAL A 5 2.60 9.21 21.70
C VAL A 5 1.34 8.34 21.63
N GLU A 6 0.70 8.09 22.76
CA GLU A 6 -0.53 7.31 22.90
C GLU A 6 -1.77 8.05 22.38
N ASP A 7 -1.73 9.38 22.34
CA ASP A 7 -2.79 10.27 21.84
C ASP A 7 -2.53 10.74 20.39
N ARG A 8 -1.50 10.19 19.73
CA ARG A 8 -1.27 10.42 18.30
C ARG A 8 -2.27 9.58 17.53
N ASP A 9 -3.41 10.18 17.18
CA ASP A 9 -4.19 9.72 16.04
C ASP A 9 -3.22 9.59 14.85
N GLU A 10 -2.98 8.35 14.38
CA GLU A 10 -2.20 8.09 13.17
C GLU A 10 -2.64 9.10 12.11
N SER A 11 -1.69 9.89 11.61
CA SER A 11 -2.01 10.98 10.68
C SER A 11 -2.89 10.42 9.57
N LYS A 12 -4.03 11.06 9.29
CA LYS A 12 -4.96 10.63 8.22
C LYS A 12 -4.29 10.52 6.84
N VAL A 13 -3.03 10.93 6.71
CA VAL A 13 -2.20 10.92 5.50
C VAL A 13 -1.05 9.89 5.61
N GLU A 14 -0.92 9.16 6.71
CA GLU A 14 0.20 8.24 6.90
C GLU A 14 0.17 7.08 5.90
N TYR A 15 -1.02 6.56 5.57
CA TYR A 15 -1.17 5.51 4.56
C TYR A 15 -0.82 6.04 3.15
N LEU A 16 -1.11 7.31 2.85
CA LEU A 16 -0.65 7.94 1.59
C LEU A 16 0.88 7.98 1.49
N GLU A 17 1.54 8.37 2.58
CA GLU A 17 3.00 8.46 2.59
C GLU A 17 3.64 7.06 2.54
N VAL A 18 3.08 6.08 3.24
CA VAL A 18 3.58 4.70 3.19
C VAL A 18 3.35 4.10 1.80
N ALA A 19 2.18 4.31 1.18
CA ALA A 19 1.92 3.93 -0.21
C ALA A 19 2.95 4.53 -1.18
N ARG A 20 3.25 5.83 -1.03
CA ARG A 20 4.30 6.52 -1.83
C ARG A 20 5.68 5.89 -1.62
N GLN A 21 6.02 5.54 -0.38
CA GLN A 21 7.28 4.87 -0.08
C GLN A 21 7.36 3.48 -0.71
N ILE A 22 6.27 2.71 -0.69
CA ILE A 22 6.20 1.41 -1.38
C ILE A 22 6.51 1.61 -2.87
N SER A 23 5.82 2.52 -3.56
CA SER A 23 6.04 2.78 -4.99
C SER A 23 7.48 3.24 -5.30
N LYS A 24 8.08 4.05 -4.41
CA LYS A 24 9.49 4.44 -4.55
C LYS A 24 10.43 3.25 -4.40
N ARG A 25 10.21 2.38 -3.40
CA ARG A 25 11.07 1.22 -3.12
C ARG A 25 10.94 0.15 -4.20
N THR A 26 9.73 -0.10 -4.72
CA THR A 26 9.50 -1.01 -5.85
C THR A 26 10.19 -0.48 -7.11
N ALA A 27 10.07 0.81 -7.42
CA ALA A 27 10.78 1.41 -8.56
C ALA A 27 12.31 1.27 -8.42
N GLN A 28 12.87 1.52 -7.23
CA GLN A 28 14.31 1.31 -6.96
C GLN A 28 14.74 -0.15 -7.06
N MET A 29 13.88 -1.09 -6.69
CA MET A 29 14.15 -2.51 -6.83
C MET A 29 14.24 -2.90 -8.30
N VAL A 30 13.27 -2.45 -9.10
CA VAL A 30 13.14 -2.76 -10.53
C VAL A 30 14.21 -2.05 -11.37
N SER A 31 14.55 -0.80 -11.05
CA SER A 31 15.56 -0.02 -11.78
C SER A 31 16.97 -0.63 -11.71
N ASN A 32 17.23 -1.39 -10.65
CA ASN A 32 18.52 -2.04 -10.40
C ASN A 32 18.56 -3.51 -10.83
N GLY A 33 17.48 -4.02 -11.43
CA GLY A 33 17.42 -5.39 -11.90
C GLY A 33 17.78 -5.55 -13.38
N PRO A 34 17.91 -6.80 -13.86
CA PRO A 34 18.25 -7.10 -15.23
C PRO A 34 17.08 -6.81 -16.17
N ARG A 35 17.40 -6.28 -17.36
CA ARG A 35 16.40 -5.97 -18.41
C ARG A 35 15.52 -7.15 -18.80
N LYS A 36 16.05 -8.39 -18.71
CA LYS A 36 15.32 -9.62 -19.05
C LYS A 36 14.00 -9.79 -18.28
N TYR A 37 13.96 -9.37 -17.02
CA TYR A 37 12.76 -9.50 -16.17
C TYR A 37 12.03 -8.17 -15.97
N LEU A 38 12.55 -7.08 -16.55
CA LEU A 38 12.00 -5.73 -16.40
C LEU A 38 10.64 -5.61 -17.08
N THR A 39 10.50 -6.08 -18.32
CA THR A 39 9.27 -5.94 -19.12
C THR A 39 8.13 -6.86 -18.69
N THR A 40 8.41 -7.83 -17.82
CA THR A 40 7.43 -8.80 -17.34
C THR A 40 7.14 -8.54 -15.86
N TYR A 41 7.96 -9.11 -14.97
CA TYR A 41 7.76 -9.03 -13.53
C TYR A 41 8.02 -7.62 -12.98
N GLY A 42 9.03 -6.91 -13.51
CA GLY A 42 9.34 -5.55 -13.09
C GLY A 42 8.21 -4.56 -13.40
N ASP A 43 7.70 -4.58 -14.64
CA ASP A 43 6.60 -3.72 -15.08
C ASP A 43 5.31 -4.05 -14.31
N HIS A 44 4.98 -5.33 -14.12
CA HIS A 44 3.84 -5.72 -13.31
C HIS A 44 3.95 -5.23 -11.86
N LEU A 45 5.13 -5.40 -11.22
CA LEU A 45 5.38 -4.92 -9.86
C LEU A 45 5.22 -3.40 -9.76
N MET A 46 5.77 -2.65 -10.72
CA MET A 46 5.63 -1.19 -10.77
C MET A 46 4.17 -0.78 -10.93
N ARG A 47 3.43 -1.37 -11.88
CA ARG A 47 2.01 -1.08 -12.11
C ARG A 47 1.17 -1.36 -10.87
N CYS A 48 1.36 -2.50 -10.20
CA CYS A 48 0.67 -2.81 -8.95
C CYS A 48 0.94 -1.75 -7.88
N SER A 49 2.20 -1.33 -7.72
CA SER A 49 2.56 -0.33 -6.72
C SER A 49 2.03 1.08 -7.02
N LEU A 50 1.92 1.44 -8.30
CA LEU A 50 1.34 2.73 -8.73
C LEU A 50 -0.19 2.71 -8.58
N ASN A 51 -0.84 1.63 -9.01
CA ASN A 51 -2.29 1.48 -8.87
C ASN A 51 -2.73 1.47 -7.40
N MET A 52 -1.94 0.86 -6.51
CA MET A 52 -2.19 0.90 -5.07
C MET A 52 -2.18 2.33 -4.55
N PHE A 53 -1.15 3.11 -4.92
CA PHE A 53 -1.06 4.52 -4.56
C PHE A 53 -2.25 5.32 -5.10
N THR A 54 -2.61 5.12 -6.37
CA THR A 54 -3.77 5.77 -6.99
C THR A 54 -5.07 5.46 -6.25
N HIS A 55 -5.32 4.20 -5.86
CA HIS A 55 -6.51 3.85 -5.10
C HIS A 55 -6.53 4.48 -3.71
N VAL A 56 -5.38 4.54 -3.03
CA VAL A 56 -5.22 5.21 -1.75
C VAL A 56 -5.49 6.72 -1.87
N ASP A 57 -5.01 7.35 -2.93
CA ASP A 57 -5.24 8.78 -3.22
C ASP A 57 -6.70 9.09 -3.54
N ILE A 58 -7.34 8.28 -4.40
CA ILE A 58 -8.78 8.39 -4.67
C ILE A 58 -9.60 8.16 -3.40
N ALA A 59 -9.26 7.16 -2.59
CA ALA A 59 -9.96 6.93 -1.33
C ALA A 59 -9.84 8.13 -0.37
N ASN A 60 -8.68 8.79 -0.34
CA ASN A 60 -8.47 9.97 0.49
C ASN A 60 -9.30 11.17 0.02
N SER A 61 -9.48 11.35 -1.29
CA SER A 61 -10.25 12.46 -1.86
C SER A 61 -11.77 12.33 -1.66
N ILE A 62 -12.27 11.13 -1.38
CA ILE A 62 -13.70 10.89 -1.12
C ILE A 62 -14.07 11.36 0.29
N TYR A 63 -14.83 12.45 0.37
CA TYR A 63 -15.49 12.90 1.60
C TYR A 63 -16.80 12.15 1.78
N VAL A 64 -16.95 11.42 2.90
CA VAL A 64 -18.10 10.56 3.12
C VAL A 64 -19.30 11.38 3.62
N THR A 65 -20.26 11.65 2.74
CA THR A 65 -21.51 12.37 3.08
C THR A 65 -22.72 11.46 3.05
N CYS A 66 -22.70 10.47 2.16
CA CYS A 66 -23.79 9.52 1.97
C CYS A 66 -23.28 8.08 1.91
N GLN A 67 -24.21 7.13 1.82
CA GLN A 67 -23.88 5.70 1.75
C GLN A 67 -23.06 5.36 0.49
N VAL A 68 -23.34 6.02 -0.64
CA VAL A 68 -22.61 5.79 -1.90
C VAL A 68 -21.14 6.17 -1.76
N ASP A 69 -20.84 7.32 -1.13
CA ASP A 69 -19.47 7.76 -0.87
C ASP A 69 -18.71 6.78 0.02
N TYR A 70 -19.38 6.30 1.08
CA TYR A 70 -18.82 5.31 1.99
C TYR A 70 -18.44 4.02 1.25
N GLU A 71 -19.34 3.51 0.41
CA GLU A 71 -19.10 2.30 -0.38
C GLU A 71 -17.98 2.50 -1.40
N ALA A 72 -17.94 3.65 -2.07
CA ALA A 72 -16.89 4.01 -3.02
C ALA A 72 -15.50 4.09 -2.36
N ARG A 73 -15.40 4.82 -1.24
CA ARG A 73 -14.16 4.92 -0.45
C ARG A 73 -13.70 3.55 0.04
N ARG A 74 -14.64 2.76 0.59
CA ARG A 74 -14.37 1.39 1.06
C ARG A 74 -13.84 0.50 -0.06
N LYS A 75 -14.43 0.57 -1.26
CA LYS A 75 -13.99 -0.21 -2.42
C LYS A 75 -12.53 0.11 -2.76
N HIS A 76 -12.17 1.38 -2.89
CA HIS A 76 -10.80 1.78 -3.21
C HIS A 76 -9.78 1.34 -2.14
N LEU A 77 -10.13 1.48 -0.87
CA LEU A 77 -9.27 0.99 0.23
C LEU A 77 -9.07 -0.53 0.20
N LEU A 78 -10.11 -1.30 -0.13
CA LEU A 78 -9.99 -2.75 -0.25
C LEU A 78 -9.13 -3.18 -1.45
N GLU A 79 -9.26 -2.49 -2.59
CA GLU A 79 -8.42 -2.72 -3.76
C GLU A 79 -6.94 -2.44 -3.43
N ALA A 80 -6.64 -1.30 -2.81
CA ALA A 80 -5.28 -0.97 -2.38
C ALA A 80 -4.70 -2.00 -1.40
N ARG A 81 -5.52 -2.45 -0.43
CA ARG A 81 -5.12 -3.50 0.52
C ARG A 81 -4.84 -4.83 -0.18
N GLY A 82 -5.62 -5.18 -1.20
CA GLY A 82 -5.39 -6.35 -2.05
C GLY A 82 -4.08 -6.23 -2.85
N MET A 83 -3.82 -5.06 -3.42
CA MET A 83 -2.60 -4.80 -4.17
C MET A 83 -1.33 -4.93 -3.32
N CYS A 84 -1.37 -4.64 -2.02
CA CYS A 84 -0.24 -4.90 -1.11
C CYS A 84 0.22 -6.37 -1.15
N PHE A 85 -0.71 -7.34 -1.17
CA PHE A 85 -0.37 -8.76 -1.28
C PHE A 85 0.21 -9.12 -2.66
N SER A 86 -0.33 -8.50 -3.72
CA SER A 86 0.20 -8.68 -5.07
C SER A 86 1.64 -8.16 -5.17
N ILE A 87 1.91 -6.97 -4.61
CA ILE A 87 3.24 -6.36 -4.57
C ILE A 87 4.22 -7.27 -3.82
N GLU A 88 3.87 -7.75 -2.62
CA GLU A 88 4.71 -8.68 -1.85
C GLU A 88 5.03 -9.96 -2.64
N SER A 89 4.02 -10.56 -3.27
CA SER A 89 4.16 -11.81 -4.02
C SER A 89 5.01 -11.64 -5.29
N THR A 90 4.75 -10.58 -6.07
CA THR A 90 5.53 -10.28 -7.28
C THR A 90 6.95 -9.85 -6.94
N ALA A 91 7.15 -9.08 -5.87
CA ALA A 91 8.48 -8.69 -5.41
C ALA A 91 9.31 -9.92 -4.99
N LYS A 92 8.70 -10.91 -4.32
CA LYS A 92 9.37 -12.16 -3.97
C LYS A 92 9.83 -12.92 -5.23
N LEU A 93 8.93 -13.14 -6.19
CA LEU A 93 9.26 -13.78 -7.46
C LEU A 93 10.36 -13.03 -8.21
N TYR A 94 10.27 -11.70 -8.28
CA TYR A 94 11.30 -10.88 -8.93
C TYR A 94 12.65 -11.02 -8.22
N THR A 95 12.67 -11.03 -6.88
CA THR A 95 13.89 -11.24 -6.08
C THR A 95 14.56 -12.57 -6.39
N ASP A 96 13.78 -13.65 -6.44
CA ASP A 96 14.30 -15.00 -6.72
C ASP A 96 14.90 -15.06 -8.14
N LEU A 97 14.28 -14.42 -9.12
CA LEU A 97 14.79 -14.35 -10.49
C LEU A 97 16.08 -13.53 -10.63
N ILE A 98 16.14 -12.35 -10.03
CA ILE A 98 17.33 -11.48 -10.15
C ILE A 98 18.55 -12.05 -9.40
N THR A 99 18.31 -12.78 -8.31
CA THR A 99 19.37 -13.46 -7.55
C THR A 99 19.86 -14.71 -8.26
N ALA A 100 18.96 -15.51 -8.84
CA ALA A 100 19.33 -16.66 -9.67
C ALA A 100 20.15 -16.24 -10.91
N ALA A 101 19.85 -15.07 -11.48
CA ALA A 101 20.62 -14.51 -12.60
C ALA A 101 21.98 -13.91 -12.19
N GLY A 102 22.30 -13.82 -10.89
CA GLY A 102 23.57 -13.25 -10.40
C GLY A 102 23.70 -11.73 -10.57
N THR A 103 22.61 -11.04 -10.90
CA THR A 103 22.63 -9.61 -11.27
C THR A 103 22.67 -8.67 -10.07
N VAL A 104 22.14 -9.12 -8.94
CA VAL A 104 22.16 -8.40 -7.67
C VAL A 104 22.56 -9.39 -6.59
N GLY A 105 23.48 -8.99 -5.70
CA GLY A 105 23.88 -9.82 -4.56
C GLY A 105 22.68 -10.22 -3.69
N ARG A 106 22.67 -11.48 -3.24
CA ARG A 106 21.56 -12.10 -2.51
C ARG A 106 21.09 -11.24 -1.34
N ASP A 107 22.00 -10.84 -0.46
CA ASP A 107 21.67 -10.07 0.75
C ASP A 107 21.00 -8.73 0.43
N LYS A 108 21.51 -8.05 -0.62
CA LYS A 108 20.95 -6.77 -1.08
C LYS A 108 19.55 -6.94 -1.67
N ALA A 109 19.32 -8.01 -2.41
CA ALA A 109 18.03 -8.30 -3.04
C ALA A 109 16.96 -8.65 -1.98
N TYR A 110 17.29 -9.55 -1.04
CA TYR A 110 16.37 -9.92 0.05
C TYR A 110 16.17 -8.80 1.07
N GLY A 111 17.18 -7.95 1.31
CA GLY A 111 17.01 -6.75 2.14
C GLY A 111 15.97 -5.78 1.56
N ARG A 112 15.99 -5.56 0.23
CA ARG A 112 14.98 -4.75 -0.46
C ARG A 112 13.59 -5.38 -0.39
N LEU A 113 13.51 -6.70 -0.55
CA LEU A 113 12.25 -7.43 -0.40
C LEU A 113 11.68 -7.28 1.01
N ALA A 114 12.50 -7.43 2.05
CA ALA A 114 12.09 -7.30 3.43
C ALA A 114 11.57 -5.88 3.74
N ASP A 115 12.23 -4.85 3.20
CA ASP A 115 11.77 -3.46 3.32
C ASP A 115 10.40 -3.25 2.67
N ILE A 116 10.20 -3.75 1.45
CA ILE A 116 8.91 -3.66 0.73
C ILE A 116 7.83 -4.42 1.51
N ALA A 117 8.11 -5.64 1.96
CA ALA A 117 7.16 -6.45 2.71
C ALA A 117 6.76 -5.80 4.05
N ARG A 118 7.71 -5.20 4.77
CA ARG A 118 7.44 -4.43 5.99
C ARG A 118 6.52 -3.24 5.70
N LEU A 119 6.77 -2.49 4.63
CA LEU A 119 5.93 -1.36 4.25
C LEU A 119 4.53 -1.82 3.83
N CYS A 120 4.40 -2.87 3.03
CA CYS A 120 3.11 -3.44 2.65
C CYS A 120 2.33 -3.97 3.87
N HIS A 121 3.00 -4.58 4.85
CA HIS A 121 2.35 -4.97 6.11
C HIS A 121 1.85 -3.75 6.90
N LYS A 122 2.68 -2.70 7.02
CA LYS A 122 2.29 -1.43 7.66
C LYS A 122 1.08 -0.80 6.97
N GLU A 123 1.12 -0.71 5.64
CA GLU A 123 0.06 -0.13 4.82
C GLU A 123 -1.28 -0.87 5.01
N ARG A 124 -1.25 -2.20 5.00
CA ARG A 124 -2.44 -3.01 5.26
C ARG A 124 -3.03 -2.77 6.65
N GLY A 125 -2.18 -2.47 7.64
CA GLY A 125 -2.60 -2.09 9.00
C GLY A 125 -3.30 -0.74 9.02
N LEU A 126 -2.69 0.27 8.42
CA LEU A 126 -3.24 1.63 8.34
C LEU A 126 -4.59 1.64 7.59
N ILE A 127 -4.65 0.98 6.41
CA ILE A 127 -5.89 0.87 5.63
C ILE A 127 -6.99 0.18 6.44
N LYS A 128 -6.65 -0.86 7.21
CA LYS A 128 -7.62 -1.52 8.10
C LYS A 128 -8.14 -0.55 9.16
N GLY A 129 -7.26 0.24 9.79
CA GLY A 129 -7.63 1.27 10.75
C GLY A 129 -8.63 2.28 10.17
N VAL A 130 -8.37 2.76 8.95
CA VAL A 130 -9.28 3.67 8.24
C VAL A 130 -10.63 3.01 7.97
N LEU A 131 -10.65 1.77 7.47
CA LEU A 131 -11.88 1.01 7.22
C LEU A 131 -12.72 0.82 8.49
N ASP A 132 -12.08 0.48 9.61
CA ASP A 132 -12.75 0.27 10.89
C ASP A 132 -13.30 1.59 11.46
N SER A 133 -12.55 2.70 11.30
CA SER A 133 -13.01 4.05 11.65
C SER A 133 -14.21 4.49 10.80
N ASP A 134 -14.14 4.31 9.48
CA ASP A 134 -15.21 4.69 8.56
C ASP A 134 -16.50 3.90 8.85
N LYS A 135 -16.36 2.59 9.15
CA LYS A 135 -17.50 1.74 9.56
C LYS A 135 -18.15 2.21 10.85
N LYS A 136 -17.37 2.59 11.87
CA LYS A 136 -17.88 3.12 13.14
C LYS A 136 -18.66 4.43 12.92
N ARG A 137 -18.10 5.37 12.16
CA ARG A 137 -18.74 6.66 11.85
C ARG A 137 -20.03 6.49 11.06
N TYR A 138 -20.01 5.61 10.05
CA TYR A 138 -21.19 5.31 9.24
C TYR A 138 -22.34 4.75 10.09
N ASN A 139 -22.05 3.79 10.98
CA ASN A 139 -23.06 3.20 11.87
C ASN A 139 -23.62 4.21 12.87
N ALA A 140 -22.78 5.11 13.41
CA ALA A 140 -23.22 6.17 14.33
C ALA A 140 -24.20 7.13 13.64
N ASN A 141 -23.87 7.61 12.44
CA ASN A 141 -24.73 8.52 11.67
C ASN A 141 -26.07 7.88 11.28
N LYS A 142 -26.09 6.57 11.03
CA LYS A 142 -27.32 5.83 10.73
C LYS A 142 -28.23 5.66 11.95
N ALA A 143 -27.65 5.60 13.16
CA ALA A 143 -28.41 5.51 14.41
C ALA A 143 -29.07 6.83 14.79
N THR A 144 -28.43 7.97 14.50
CA THR A 144 -28.97 9.31 14.75
C THR A 144 -30.00 9.79 13.72
N ALA A 145 -30.05 9.16 12.54
CA ALA A 145 -31.02 9.48 11.49
C ALA A 145 -32.36 8.70 11.62
N ARG A 146 -32.53 7.94 12.70
CA ARG A 146 -33.76 7.22 13.07
C ARG A 146 -34.42 7.89 14.26
#